data_AF-A0A7S3YHD4-F1
#
_entry.id   AF-A0A7S3YHD4-F1
#
_cell.length_a   1.000
_cell.length_b   1.000
_cell.length_c   1.000
_cell.angle_alpha   90.00
_cell.angle_beta   90.00
_cell.angle_gamma   90.00
#
_symmetry.space_group_name_H-M   'P 1'
#
loop_
_entity.id
_entity.type
_entity.pdbx_description
1 polymer ?
#
loop_
_entity_poly.entity_id
_entity_poly.type
_entity_poly.pdbx_seq_one_letter_code
_entity_poly.pdbx_strand_id
1 'polypeptide(L)'
;PPLLHALEQATAAVQGVMKRTGEIISNSPEGASRELRIIQSKDLIESPQETWPGRASGEGIVGVIFDMDGTLTEPGHLDLQALKLELGMDPTEGILEQIEKLPSDEQPAVMEKVIQHEVSALSNVRPMAGLAPLFGALRERRG
;
A
#
# COMPACT_ATOMS: atom_id res chain seq x y z
N PRO A 1 -28.98 -1.72 14.29
CA PRO A 1 -30.18 -1.64 13.41
C PRO A 1 -30.05 -2.67 12.27
N PRO A 2 -31.15 -3.18 11.70
CA PRO A 2 -31.13 -4.29 10.74
C PRO A 2 -30.25 -4.04 9.50
N LEU A 3 -30.08 -2.77 9.10
CA LEU A 3 -29.23 -2.37 7.97
C LEU A 3 -27.72 -2.55 8.23
N LEU A 4 -27.26 -2.29 9.46
CA LEU A 4 -25.84 -2.46 9.81
C LEU A 4 -25.46 -3.94 9.76
N HIS A 5 -26.36 -4.80 10.24
CA HIS A 5 -26.17 -6.24 10.21
C HIS A 5 -26.23 -6.81 8.79
N ALA A 6 -27.10 -6.25 7.93
CA ALA A 6 -27.15 -6.61 6.52
C ALA A 6 -25.88 -6.19 5.76
N LEU A 7 -25.28 -5.05 6.09
CA LEU A 7 -24.01 -4.58 5.51
C LEU A 7 -22.85 -5.48 5.96
N GLU A 8 -22.76 -5.82 7.25
CA GLU A 8 -21.76 -6.76 7.77
C GLU A 8 -21.86 -8.13 7.08
N GLN A 9 -23.06 -8.65 6.90
CA GLN A 9 -23.27 -9.93 6.19
C GLN A 9 -22.90 -9.85 4.71
N ALA A 10 -23.20 -8.73 4.04
CA ALA A 10 -22.82 -8.52 2.65
C ALA A 10 -21.29 -8.44 2.51
N THR A 11 -20.61 -7.71 3.39
CA THR A 11 -19.15 -7.58 3.38
C THR A 11 -18.48 -8.92 3.69
N ALA A 12 -18.96 -9.66 4.69
CA ALA A 12 -18.45 -10.99 5.01
C ALA A 12 -18.67 -12.01 3.87
N ALA A 13 -19.81 -11.92 3.16
CA ALA A 13 -20.07 -12.76 2.00
C ALA A 13 -19.13 -12.44 0.83
N VAL A 14 -18.90 -11.16 0.54
CA VAL A 14 -17.95 -10.72 -0.50
C VAL A 14 -16.53 -11.14 -0.15
N GLN A 15 -16.08 -10.91 1.08
CA GLN A 15 -14.76 -11.35 1.56
C GLN A 15 -14.62 -12.88 1.49
N GLY A 16 -15.66 -13.63 1.85
CA GLY A 16 -15.68 -15.09 1.77
C GLY A 16 -15.61 -15.62 0.33
N VAL A 17 -16.27 -14.95 -0.62
CA VAL A 17 -16.15 -15.27 -2.05
C VAL A 17 -14.76 -14.95 -2.55
N MET A 18 -14.21 -13.77 -2.25
CA MET A 18 -12.86 -13.37 -2.66
C MET A 18 -11.79 -14.31 -2.12
N LYS A 19 -11.89 -14.73 -0.85
CA LYS A 19 -10.97 -15.68 -0.24
C LYS A 19 -11.02 -17.05 -0.93
N ARG A 20 -12.21 -17.59 -1.15
CA ARG A 20 -12.38 -18.89 -1.85
C ARG A 20 -11.93 -18.81 -3.30
N THR A 21 -12.20 -17.71 -4.00
CA THR A 21 -11.71 -17.48 -5.35
C THR A 21 -10.18 -17.37 -5.36
N GLY A 22 -9.58 -16.73 -4.36
CA GLY A 22 -8.14 -16.72 -4.14
C GLY A 22 -7.54 -18.11 -3.92
N GLU A 23 -8.16 -18.94 -3.07
CA GLU A 23 -7.74 -20.32 -2.76
C GLU A 23 -7.92 -21.30 -3.94
N ILE A 24 -8.97 -21.13 -4.74
CA ILE A 24 -9.20 -21.94 -5.95
C ILE A 24 -8.18 -21.60 -7.03
N ILE A 25 -7.80 -20.33 -7.14
CA ILE A 25 -6.85 -19.84 -8.13
C ILE A 25 -5.39 -20.10 -7.70
N SER A 26 -5.08 -20.07 -6.40
CA SER A 26 -3.74 -20.46 -5.90
C SER A 26 -3.41 -21.92 -6.21
N ASN A 27 -4.43 -22.78 -6.33
CA ASN A 27 -4.29 -24.17 -6.76
C ASN A 27 -4.22 -24.35 -8.29
N SER A 28 -4.36 -23.27 -9.07
CA SER A 28 -4.18 -23.25 -10.53
C SER A 28 -3.60 -21.91 -11.01
N PRO A 29 -2.28 -21.69 -10.80
CA PRO A 29 -1.62 -20.38 -10.98
C PRO A 29 -1.60 -19.85 -12.43
N GLU A 30 -1.91 -20.69 -13.42
CA GLU A 30 -1.96 -20.26 -14.84
C GLU A 30 -3.19 -19.41 -15.19
N GLY A 31 -4.24 -19.41 -14.35
CA GLY A 31 -5.52 -18.72 -14.63
C GLY A 31 -5.70 -17.33 -14.00
N ALA A 32 -4.76 -16.87 -13.17
CA ALA A 32 -4.91 -15.60 -12.46
C ALA A 32 -4.54 -14.39 -13.35
N SER A 33 -5.49 -13.47 -13.53
CA SER A 33 -5.25 -12.15 -14.12
C SER A 33 -4.08 -11.45 -13.41
N ARG A 34 -3.27 -10.66 -14.14
CA ARG A 34 -2.06 -10.02 -13.61
C ARG A 34 -2.34 -9.14 -12.39
N GLU A 35 -3.51 -8.50 -12.40
CA GLU A 35 -4.02 -7.63 -11.34
C GLU A 35 -4.27 -8.41 -10.04
N LEU A 36 -4.76 -9.65 -10.13
CA LEU A 36 -5.05 -10.49 -8.96
C LEU A 36 -3.77 -11.05 -8.33
N ARG A 37 -2.72 -11.29 -9.14
CA ARG A 37 -1.40 -11.68 -8.62
C ARG A 37 -0.77 -10.60 -7.74
N ILE A 38 -1.01 -9.31 -8.05
CA ILE A 38 -0.54 -8.18 -7.24
C ILE A 38 -1.23 -8.15 -5.86
N ILE A 39 -2.53 -8.46 -5.83
CA ILE A 39 -3.29 -8.52 -4.56
C ILE A 39 -2.82 -9.69 -3.69
N GLN A 40 -2.50 -10.83 -4.31
CA GLN A 40 -2.01 -12.04 -3.63
C GLN A 40 -0.57 -11.89 -3.07
N SER A 41 0.22 -10.93 -3.57
CA SER A 41 1.56 -10.68 -3.04
C SER A 41 1.60 -10.07 -1.64
N LYS A 42 0.46 -9.66 -1.06
CA LYS A 42 0.40 -9.15 0.32
C LYS A 42 0.97 -10.13 1.34
N ASP A 43 0.62 -11.41 1.22
CA ASP A 43 1.12 -12.47 2.12
C ASP A 43 2.64 -12.67 1.98
N LEU A 44 3.17 -12.49 0.76
CA LEU A 44 4.62 -12.57 0.49
C LEU A 44 5.39 -11.34 1.02
N ILE A 45 4.74 -10.19 1.13
CA ILE A 45 5.32 -8.97 1.72
C ILE A 45 5.33 -9.09 3.25
N GLU A 46 4.23 -9.57 3.84
CA GLU A 46 4.07 -9.71 5.28
C GLU A 46 4.85 -10.90 5.85
N SER A 47 5.13 -11.92 5.04
CA SER A 47 5.93 -13.09 5.40
C SER A 47 6.88 -13.46 4.25
N PRO A 48 8.01 -12.73 4.12
CA PRO A 48 8.95 -12.96 3.04
C PRO A 48 9.54 -14.37 3.16
N GLN A 49 9.38 -15.18 2.12
CA GLN A 49 10.12 -16.44 2.04
C GLN A 49 11.60 -16.13 1.78
N GLU A 50 12.48 -16.54 2.70
CA GLU A 50 13.92 -16.21 2.70
C GLU A 50 14.65 -16.62 1.41
N THR A 51 14.08 -17.53 0.63
CA THR A 51 14.65 -18.00 -0.63
C THR A 51 13.86 -17.44 -1.80
N TRP A 52 14.02 -16.15 -2.11
CA TRP A 52 13.70 -15.67 -3.44
C TRP A 52 14.88 -16.03 -4.36
N PRO A 53 14.77 -16.98 -5.30
CA PRO A 53 15.86 -17.35 -6.19
C PRO A 53 15.99 -16.30 -7.32
N GLY A 54 15.96 -15.02 -6.99
CA GLY A 54 15.91 -13.94 -7.96
C GLY A 54 17.29 -13.38 -8.24
N ARG A 55 18.16 -14.17 -8.87
CA ARG A 55 18.80 -13.56 -10.03
C ARG A 55 17.71 -13.54 -11.08
N ALA A 56 17.48 -12.40 -11.72
CA ALA A 56 16.71 -12.38 -12.96
C ALA A 56 17.28 -13.50 -13.84
N SER A 57 16.56 -14.62 -13.94
CA SER A 57 16.78 -15.61 -14.98
C SER A 57 16.85 -14.81 -16.27
N GLY A 58 17.82 -15.06 -17.14
CA GLY A 58 18.23 -14.18 -18.26
C GLY A 58 17.16 -13.79 -19.31
N GLU A 59 15.89 -13.96 -19.00
CA GLU A 59 14.74 -13.31 -19.61
C GLU A 59 14.67 -11.85 -19.11
N GLY A 60 14.50 -10.91 -20.04
CA GLY A 60 14.57 -9.48 -19.77
C GLY A 60 13.60 -8.99 -18.69
N ILE A 61 13.82 -7.76 -18.22
CA ILE A 61 12.92 -7.10 -17.26
C ILE A 61 11.55 -6.89 -17.93
N VAL A 62 10.54 -7.64 -17.48
CA VAL A 62 9.16 -7.56 -18.00
C VAL A 62 8.28 -6.54 -17.28
N GLY A 63 8.76 -6.00 -16.15
CA GLY A 63 8.05 -5.01 -15.34
C GLY A 63 8.94 -4.47 -14.23
N VAL A 64 8.65 -3.24 -13.80
CA VAL A 64 9.35 -2.55 -12.71
C VAL A 64 8.28 -1.99 -11.77
N ILE A 65 8.44 -2.24 -10.47
CA ILE A 65 7.60 -1.68 -9.40
C ILE A 65 8.48 -0.71 -8.61
N PHE A 66 7.97 0.49 -8.37
CA PHE A 66 8.62 1.49 -7.54
C PHE A 66 7.80 1.70 -6.27
N ASP A 67 8.49 1.75 -5.14
CA ASP A 67 7.98 2.42 -3.96
C ASP A 67 7.87 3.94 -4.21
N MET A 68 7.09 4.68 -3.44
CA MET A 68 6.87 6.11 -3.62
C MET A 68 7.86 6.96 -2.83
N ASP A 69 7.74 6.97 -1.50
CA ASP A 69 8.44 7.92 -0.64
C ASP A 69 9.91 7.54 -0.43
N GLY A 70 10.81 8.48 -0.69
CA GLY A 70 12.25 8.20 -0.66
C GLY A 70 12.76 7.39 -1.86
N THR A 71 11.88 6.99 -2.80
CA THR A 71 12.23 6.31 -4.05
C THR A 71 11.90 7.17 -5.27
N LEU A 72 10.61 7.47 -5.50
CA LEU A 72 10.17 8.36 -6.58
C LEU A 72 10.21 9.83 -6.16
N THR A 73 10.02 10.10 -4.87
CA THR A 73 10.04 11.44 -4.27
C THR A 73 11.21 11.56 -3.29
N GLU A 74 11.74 12.76 -3.10
CA GLU A 74 12.65 13.03 -1.97
C GLU A 74 11.99 12.61 -0.64
N PRO A 75 12.74 12.14 0.37
CA PRO A 75 12.14 11.77 1.65
C PRO A 75 11.72 13.01 2.46
N GLY A 76 10.80 12.80 3.42
CA GLY A 76 10.51 13.79 4.46
C GLY A 76 9.54 14.91 4.08
N HIS A 77 8.68 14.72 3.07
CA HIS A 77 7.65 15.71 2.72
C HIS A 77 6.56 15.84 3.79
N LEU A 78 6.20 14.73 4.43
CA LEU A 78 5.29 14.71 5.57
C LEU A 78 6.09 14.61 6.87
N ASP A 79 6.02 15.64 7.72
CA ASP A 79 6.63 15.60 9.04
C ASP A 79 5.73 14.81 10.02
N LEU A 80 5.95 13.50 10.03
CA LEU A 80 5.21 12.58 10.90
C LEU A 80 5.42 12.88 12.39
N GLN A 81 6.56 13.45 12.79
CA GLN A 81 6.82 13.75 14.20
C GLN A 81 6.03 14.98 14.64
N ALA A 82 6.01 16.03 13.82
CA ALA A 82 5.18 17.19 14.07
C ALA A 82 3.68 16.83 14.10
N LEU A 83 3.23 15.98 13.16
CA LEU A 83 1.85 15.51 13.13
C LEU A 83 1.46 14.72 14.38
N LYS A 84 2.31 13.76 14.81
CA LYS A 84 2.07 13.01 16.05
C LYS A 84 2.01 13.92 17.27
N LEU A 85 2.92 14.89 17.36
CA LEU A 85 2.94 15.86 18.46
C LEU A 85 1.65 16.70 18.49
N GLU A 86 1.19 17.17 17.33
CA GLU A 86 -0.05 17.94 17.21
C GLU A 86 -1.29 17.13 17.63
N LEU A 87 -1.33 15.84 17.27
CA LEU A 87 -2.42 14.93 17.60
C LEU A 87 -2.33 14.34 19.02
N GLY A 88 -1.28 14.67 19.78
CA GLY A 88 -1.05 14.11 21.12
C GLY A 88 -0.76 12.61 21.12
N MET A 89 -0.22 12.10 20.01
CA MET A 89 0.11 10.69 19.79
C MET A 89 1.48 10.33 20.38
N ASP A 90 1.63 9.07 20.77
CA ASP A 90 2.91 8.48 21.15
C ASP A 90 3.87 8.53 19.94
N PRO A 91 5.08 9.11 20.08
CA PRO A 91 6.03 9.22 18.98
C PRO A 91 6.57 7.87 18.49
N THR A 92 6.55 6.84 19.34
CA THR A 92 7.10 5.51 19.08
C THR A 92 6.12 4.55 18.42
N GLU A 93 4.82 4.81 18.53
CA GLU A 93 3.77 4.00 17.92
C GLU A 93 3.36 4.57 16.55
N GLY A 94 2.97 3.72 15.59
CA GLY A 94 2.50 4.18 14.29
C GLY A 94 1.17 4.95 14.37
N ILE A 95 0.92 5.83 13.40
CA ILE A 95 -0.24 6.74 13.43
C ILE A 95 -1.53 5.94 13.25
N LEU A 96 -1.54 4.96 12.35
CA LEU A 96 -2.74 4.17 12.05
C LEU A 96 -3.13 3.27 13.22
N GLU A 97 -2.15 2.61 13.84
CA GLU A 97 -2.33 1.76 15.01
C GLU A 97 -2.90 2.55 16.19
N GLN A 98 -2.45 3.79 16.37
CA GLN A 98 -2.99 4.68 17.40
C GLN A 98 -4.42 5.13 17.08
N ILE A 99 -4.73 5.43 15.81
CA ILE A 99 -6.10 5.77 15.40
C ILE A 99 -7.03 4.58 15.63
N GLU A 100 -6.61 3.36 15.31
CA GLU A 100 -7.41 2.14 15.53
C GLU A 100 -7.77 1.91 17.01
N LYS A 101 -6.94 2.40 17.94
CA LYS A 101 -7.19 2.32 19.39
C LYS A 101 -8.18 3.37 19.91
N LEU A 102 -8.48 4.41 19.13
CA LEU A 102 -9.45 5.44 19.53
C LEU A 102 -10.88 4.92 19.51
N PRO A 103 -11.79 5.52 20.29
CA PRO A 103 -13.23 5.31 20.13
C PRO A 103 -13.67 5.48 18.67
N SER A 104 -14.54 4.59 18.19
CA SER A 104 -14.93 4.54 16.77
C SER A 104 -15.51 5.85 16.22
N ASP A 105 -16.10 6.67 17.09
CA ASP A 105 -16.66 7.98 16.77
C ASP A 105 -15.59 9.09 16.64
N GLU A 106 -14.42 8.90 17.24
CA GLU A 106 -13.29 9.85 17.16
C GLU A 106 -12.36 9.57 15.96
N GLN A 107 -12.26 8.31 15.51
CA GLN A 107 -11.36 7.90 14.42
C GLN A 107 -11.50 8.74 13.14
N PRO A 108 -12.72 9.03 12.62
CA PRO A 108 -12.86 9.78 11.37
C PRO A 108 -12.32 11.20 11.48
N ALA A 109 -12.53 11.86 12.64
CA ALA A 109 -12.07 13.22 12.85
C ALA A 109 -10.54 13.30 12.95
N VAL A 110 -9.89 12.29 13.55
CA VAL A 110 -8.43 12.22 13.62
C VAL A 110 -7.83 11.85 12.26
N MET A 111 -8.44 10.90 11.55
CA MET A 111 -8.03 10.53 10.18
C MET A 111 -8.10 11.72 9.23
N GLU A 112 -9.15 12.53 9.31
CA GLU A 112 -9.30 13.73 8.48
C GLU A 112 -8.17 14.73 8.72
N LYS A 113 -7.70 14.91 9.97
CA LYS A 113 -6.53 15.75 10.25
C LYS A 113 -5.26 15.20 9.59
N VAL A 114 -5.03 13.88 9.67
CA VAL A 114 -3.90 13.23 9.00
C VAL A 114 -3.94 13.49 7.49
N ILE A 115 -5.11 13.33 6.86
CA ILE A 115 -5.31 13.58 5.43
C ILE A 115 -5.02 15.04 5.08
N GLN A 116 -5.45 16.00 5.89
CA GLN A 116 -5.18 17.43 5.65
C GLN A 116 -3.68 17.75 5.66
N HIS A 117 -2.94 17.14 6.58
CA HIS A 117 -1.48 17.25 6.63
C HIS A 117 -0.81 16.62 5.41
N GLU A 118 -1.26 15.43 4.99
CA GLU A 118 -0.77 14.77 3.77
C GLU A 118 -1.02 15.63 2.52
N VAL A 119 -2.24 16.15 2.35
CA VAL A 119 -2.59 17.04 1.24
C VAL A 119 -1.75 18.32 1.24
N SER A 120 -1.48 18.89 2.42
CA SER A 120 -0.60 20.06 2.54
C SER A 120 0.83 19.73 2.11
N ALA A 121 1.35 18.57 2.54
CA ALA A 121 2.69 18.09 2.20
C ALA A 121 2.89 17.88 0.69
N LEU A 122 1.85 17.49 -0.05
CA LEU A 122 1.90 17.30 -1.51
C LEU A 122 2.41 18.55 -2.26
N SER A 123 2.14 19.75 -1.74
CA SER A 123 2.58 21.01 -2.37
C SER A 123 4.11 21.16 -2.46
N ASN A 124 4.85 20.44 -1.61
CA ASN A 124 6.30 20.51 -1.52
C ASN A 124 7.00 19.28 -2.12
N VAL A 125 6.25 18.33 -2.69
CA VAL A 125 6.81 17.09 -3.22
C VAL A 125 7.78 17.36 -4.36
N ARG A 126 9.00 16.84 -4.21
CA ARG A 126 10.06 16.90 -5.22
C ARG A 126 10.37 15.51 -5.77
N PRO A 127 10.50 15.36 -7.09
CA PRO A 127 10.98 14.11 -7.67
C PRO A 127 12.41 13.79 -7.23
N MET A 128 12.70 12.50 -7.00
CA MET A 128 14.05 12.03 -6.73
C MET A 128 15.00 12.36 -7.89
N ALA A 129 16.24 12.73 -7.58
CA ALA A 129 17.25 12.98 -8.59
C ALA A 129 17.46 11.74 -9.49
N GLY A 130 17.48 11.95 -10.81
CA GLY A 130 17.65 10.87 -11.78
C GLY A 130 16.37 10.15 -12.22
N LEU A 131 15.20 10.54 -11.70
CA LEU A 131 13.93 9.92 -12.11
C LEU A 131 13.65 10.08 -13.62
N ALA A 132 13.84 11.30 -14.12
CA ALA A 132 13.59 11.62 -15.53
C ALA A 132 14.44 10.77 -16.50
N PRO A 133 15.79 10.69 -16.37
CA PRO A 133 16.58 9.83 -17.24
C PRO A 133 16.28 8.34 -17.02
N LEU A 134 15.97 7.89 -15.80
CA LEU A 134 15.54 6.52 -15.54
C LEU A 134 14.28 6.16 -16.31
N PHE A 135 13.23 6.98 -16.21
CA PHE A 135 11.97 6.76 -16.93
C PHE A 135 12.15 6.86 -18.44
N GLY A 136 13.05 7.72 -18.92
CA GLY A 136 13.48 7.74 -20.32
C GLY A 136 14.03 6.39 -20.78
N ALA A 137 15.01 5.86 -20.04
CA ALA A 137 15.65 4.58 -20.34
C ALA A 137 14.67 3.39 -20.24
N LEU A 138 13.76 3.39 -19.27
CA LEU A 138 12.74 2.34 -19.14
C LEU A 138 11.74 2.38 -20.30
N ARG A 139 11.37 3.57 -20.78
CA ARG A 139 10.47 3.72 -21.93
C ARG A 139 11.12 3.20 -23.22
N GLU A 140 12.41 3.45 -23.42
CA GLU A 140 13.17 2.93 -24.57
C GLU A 140 13.25 1.40 -24.57
N ARG A 141 13.40 0.79 -23.40
CA ARG A 141 13.50 -0.66 -23.23
C ARG A 141 12.16 -1.40 -23.31
N ARG A 142 11.04 -0.68 -23.34
CA ARG A 142 9.70 -1.25 -23.58
C ARG A 142 9.49 -1.59 -25.07
N GLY A 143 10.35 -1.09 -25.96
CA GLY A 143 10.31 -1.32 -27.42
C GLY A 143 10.61 -2.76 -27.82
#